data_AF-A0A9X1F663-F1
#
_entry.id   AF-A0A9X1F663-F1
#
_cell.length_a   1.000
_cell.length_b   1.000
_cell.length_c   1.000
_cell.angle_alpha   90.00
_cell.angle_beta   90.00
_cell.angle_gamma   90.00
#
_symmetry.space_group_name_H-M   'P 1'
#
loop_
_entity.id
_entity.type
_entity.pdbx_description
1 polymer ?
#
loop_
_entity_poly.entity_id
_entity_poly.type
_entity_poly.pdbx_seq_one_letter_code
_entity_poly.pdbx_strand_id
1 'polypeptide(L)'
;MNKQNKIVAFVKTELEKFGLKLAPKQSGREGVDFLIGTNEIFLQSLDLDTIDRSAKIVKKDLGELRDNLFLILVLTIEEESRMIYIIPSKDLSQSDSDIFISNNVSLIPSLFGKTIGE
;
A
#
# COMPACT_ATOMS: atom_id res chain seq x y z
N MET A 1 -2.97 -19.03 -7.53
CA MET A 1 -3.09 -18.11 -6.38
C MET A 1 -3.25 -16.70 -6.92
N ASN A 2 -4.31 -15.97 -6.55
CA ASN A 2 -4.63 -14.63 -7.08
C ASN A 2 -3.57 -13.58 -6.64
N LYS A 3 -3.32 -12.54 -7.46
CA LYS A 3 -2.40 -11.41 -7.16
C LYS A 3 -2.71 -10.78 -5.79
N GLN A 4 -3.99 -10.61 -5.47
CA GLN A 4 -4.44 -10.08 -4.18
C GLN A 4 -4.04 -10.98 -3.00
N ASN A 5 -4.09 -12.31 -3.15
CA ASN A 5 -3.70 -13.24 -2.08
C ASN A 5 -2.19 -13.19 -1.81
N LYS A 6 -1.37 -12.98 -2.84
CA LYS A 6 0.09 -12.80 -2.69
C LYS A 6 0.41 -11.53 -1.88
N ILE A 7 -0.26 -10.43 -2.21
CA ILE A 7 -0.08 -9.14 -1.52
C ILE A 7 -0.50 -9.26 -0.05
N VAL A 8 -1.66 -9.86 0.23
CA VAL A 8 -2.13 -10.06 1.62
C VAL A 8 -1.16 -10.95 2.41
N ALA A 9 -0.64 -12.01 1.80
CA ALA A 9 0.35 -12.87 2.44
C ALA A 9 1.64 -12.12 2.76
N PHE A 10 2.15 -11.32 1.82
CA PHE A 10 3.32 -10.46 2.02
C PHE A 10 3.10 -9.48 3.18
N VAL A 11 2.00 -8.74 3.17
CA VAL A 11 1.67 -7.77 4.24
C VAL A 11 1.58 -8.46 5.58
N LYS A 12 0.94 -9.63 5.65
CA LYS A 12 0.85 -10.40 6.89
C LYS A 12 2.23 -10.78 7.41
N THR A 13 3.11 -11.31 6.56
CA THR A 13 4.48 -11.69 6.95
C THR A 13 5.29 -10.49 7.40
N GLU A 14 5.23 -9.35 6.71
CA GLU A 14 5.94 -8.15 7.12
C GLU A 14 5.44 -7.61 8.47
N LEU A 15 4.12 -7.55 8.68
CA LEU A 15 3.53 -7.11 9.94
C LEU A 15 3.89 -8.03 11.11
N GLU A 16 3.93 -9.35 10.88
CA GLU A 16 4.30 -10.34 11.91
C GLU A 16 5.73 -10.13 12.41
N LYS A 17 6.66 -9.65 11.57
CA LYS A 17 8.04 -9.29 11.99
C LYS A 17 8.05 -8.20 13.06
N PHE A 18 7.03 -7.35 13.08
CA PHE A 18 6.85 -6.27 14.07
C PHE A 18 5.83 -6.64 15.17
N GLY A 19 5.39 -7.90 15.25
CA GLY A 19 4.41 -8.36 16.23
C GLY A 19 2.97 -7.89 15.95
N LEU A 20 2.70 -7.34 14.77
CA LEU A 20 1.37 -6.91 14.34
C LEU A 20 0.65 -8.05 13.62
N LYS A 21 -0.66 -8.20 13.88
CA LYS A 21 -1.49 -9.23 13.25
C LYS A 21 -2.55 -8.58 12.36
N LEU A 22 -2.52 -8.95 11.08
CA LEU A 22 -3.57 -8.61 10.13
C LEU A 22 -4.70 -9.64 10.24
N ALA A 23 -5.90 -9.19 10.60
CA ALA A 23 -7.09 -10.01 10.70
C ALA A 23 -8.13 -9.60 9.64
N PRO A 24 -8.87 -10.54 9.02
CA PRO A 24 -9.98 -10.20 8.15
C PRO A 24 -11.14 -9.63 8.97
N LYS A 25 -11.80 -8.60 8.44
CA LYS A 25 -12.99 -8.00 9.03
C LYS A 25 -14.23 -8.77 8.55
N GLN A 26 -15.03 -9.31 9.47
CA GLN A 26 -16.20 -10.15 9.13
C GLN A 26 -17.40 -9.36 8.54
N SER A 27 -17.39 -8.04 8.67
CA SER A 27 -18.43 -7.13 8.20
C SER A 27 -17.72 -5.91 7.62
N GLY A 28 -17.70 -5.83 6.29
CA GLY A 28 -16.84 -4.92 5.54
C GLY A 28 -17.63 -3.98 4.66
N ARG A 29 -17.20 -2.72 4.67
CA ARG A 29 -17.43 -1.80 3.56
C ARG A 29 -16.37 -2.10 2.51
N GLU A 30 -16.75 -2.01 1.24
CA GLU A 30 -15.84 -2.24 0.11
C GLU A 30 -14.49 -1.51 0.30
N GLY A 31 -13.40 -2.30 0.33
CA GLY A 31 -12.03 -1.80 0.48
C GLY A 31 -11.47 -1.76 1.91
N VAL A 32 -12.30 -1.84 2.96
CA VAL A 32 -11.87 -1.90 4.37
C VAL A 32 -12.08 -3.31 4.91
N ASP A 33 -11.27 -4.23 4.39
CA ASP A 33 -11.45 -5.68 4.61
C ASP A 33 -10.59 -6.23 5.75
N PHE A 34 -9.73 -5.41 6.36
CA PHE A 34 -8.75 -5.87 7.35
C PHE A 34 -8.70 -5.03 8.62
N LEU A 35 -8.16 -5.63 9.68
CA LEU A 35 -7.93 -5.02 11.00
C LEU A 35 -6.50 -5.28 11.48
N ILE A 36 -5.92 -4.28 12.15
CA ILE A 36 -4.74 -4.45 13.00
C ILE A 36 -5.13 -3.94 14.39
N GLY A 37 -5.31 -4.85 15.35
CA GLY A 37 -5.90 -4.51 16.65
C GLY A 37 -7.32 -3.96 16.47
N THR A 38 -7.54 -2.71 16.89
CA THR A 38 -8.81 -1.99 16.73
C THR A 38 -8.84 -1.06 15.51
N ASN A 39 -7.74 -1.00 14.75
CA ASN A 39 -7.62 -0.11 13.60
C ASN A 39 -8.10 -0.80 12.32
N GLU A 40 -8.89 -0.07 11.56
CA GLU A 40 -9.39 -0.43 10.24
C GLU A 40 -8.33 -0.19 9.18
N ILE A 41 -8.18 -1.16 8.28
CA ILE A 41 -7.13 -1.14 7.26
C ILE A 41 -7.77 -1.19 5.87
N PHE A 42 -7.47 -0.16 5.08
CA PHE A 42 -7.70 -0.16 3.64
C PHE A 42 -6.41 -0.61 2.95
N LEU A 43 -6.46 -1.70 2.18
CA LEU A 43 -5.29 -2.24 1.51
C LEU A 43 -5.28 -1.85 0.04
N GLN A 44 -4.28 -1.07 -0.37
CA GLN A 44 -4.06 -0.66 -1.76
C GLN A 44 -2.72 -1.18 -2.25
N SER A 45 -2.65 -1.63 -3.50
CA SER A 45 -1.39 -1.90 -4.17
C SER A 45 -1.10 -0.87 -5.27
N LEU A 46 0.19 -0.63 -5.46
CA LEU A 46 0.74 0.19 -6.54
C LEU A 46 1.79 -0.62 -7.28
N ASP A 47 1.54 -0.84 -8.57
CA ASP A 47 2.46 -1.47 -9.49
C ASP A 47 3.37 -0.38 -10.08
N LEU A 48 4.69 -0.53 -9.93
CA LEU A 48 5.66 0.45 -10.43
C LEU A 48 6.24 0.07 -11.80
N ASP A 49 5.96 -1.16 -12.25
CA ASP A 49 6.35 -1.63 -13.58
C ASP A 49 5.42 -1.06 -14.67
N THR A 50 4.24 -0.58 -14.28
CA THR A 50 3.30 0.07 -15.19
C THR A 50 3.71 1.51 -15.50
N ILE A 51 3.31 1.99 -16.68
CA ILE A 51 3.53 3.39 -17.11
C ILE A 51 2.88 4.35 -16.12
N ASP A 52 1.68 4.01 -15.64
CA ASP A 52 0.99 4.73 -14.59
C ASP A 52 1.48 4.27 -13.21
N ARG A 53 2.43 5.02 -12.64
CA ARG A 53 2.97 4.82 -11.28
C ARG A 53 2.15 5.57 -10.22
N SER A 54 0.83 5.51 -10.36
CA SER A 54 -0.10 6.15 -9.44
C SER A 54 -1.25 5.22 -9.10
N ALA A 55 -1.64 5.19 -7.84
CA ALA A 55 -2.89 4.58 -7.41
C ALA A 55 -3.89 5.70 -7.12
N LYS A 56 -5.06 5.64 -7.75
CA LYS A 56 -6.19 6.52 -7.43
C LYS A 56 -7.05 5.84 -6.37
N ILE A 57 -7.25 6.52 -5.25
CA ILE A 57 -8.14 6.08 -4.18
C ILE A 57 -9.33 7.05 -4.15
N VAL A 58 -10.53 6.53 -4.42
CA VAL A 58 -11.74 7.34 -4.39
C VAL A 58 -12.13 7.51 -2.91
N LYS A 59 -12.27 8.76 -2.45
CA LYS A 59 -12.66 9.04 -1.05
C LYS A 59 -13.98 8.37 -0.65
N LYS A 60 -14.88 8.10 -1.59
CA LYS A 60 -16.12 7.36 -1.36
C LYS A 60 -15.88 5.90 -0.93
N ASP A 61 -14.73 5.31 -1.24
CA ASP A 61 -14.42 3.93 -0.83
C ASP A 61 -13.92 3.93 0.62
N LEU A 62 -13.13 4.94 0.99
CA LEU A 62 -12.68 5.20 2.37
C LEU A 62 -13.81 5.71 3.28
N GLY A 63 -14.72 6.53 2.74
CA GLY A 63 -15.71 7.36 3.42
C GLY A 63 -15.16 8.22 4.53
N GLU A 64 -15.73 8.07 5.73
CA GLU A 64 -15.34 8.95 6.82
C GLU A 64 -13.91 8.63 7.26
N LEU A 65 -13.01 9.60 7.06
CA LEU A 65 -11.61 9.51 7.44
C LEU A 65 -11.50 9.63 8.97
N ARG A 66 -11.60 8.49 9.65
CA ARG A 66 -11.57 8.36 11.12
C ARG A 66 -10.15 8.13 11.64
N ASP A 67 -9.92 8.44 12.92
CA ASP A 67 -8.62 8.23 13.58
C ASP A 67 -8.13 6.78 13.54
N ASN A 68 -9.06 5.82 13.53
CA ASN A 68 -8.74 4.41 13.53
C ASN A 68 -8.64 3.81 12.11
N LEU A 69 -8.75 4.61 11.04
CA LEU A 69 -8.62 4.14 9.67
C LEU A 69 -7.21 4.45 9.13
N PHE A 70 -6.56 3.42 8.60
CA PHE A 70 -5.23 3.50 7.98
C PHE A 70 -5.25 2.90 6.58
N LEU A 71 -4.48 3.51 5.69
CA LEU A 71 -4.19 2.99 4.36
C LEU A 71 -2.86 2.24 4.40
N ILE A 72 -2.88 0.98 4.01
CA ILE A 72 -1.66 0.22 3.72
C ILE A 72 -1.44 0.24 2.21
N LEU A 73 -0.36 0.89 1.77
CA LEU A 73 0.06 0.90 0.37
C LEU A 73 1.21 -0.07 0.16
N VAL A 74 1.01 -1.04 -0.74
CA VAL A 74 2.03 -2.04 -1.11
C VAL A 74 2.62 -1.72 -2.47
N LEU A 75 3.92 -1.48 -2.53
CA LEU A 75 4.64 -1.27 -3.79
C LEU A 75 5.09 -2.60 -4.39
N THR A 76 4.80 -2.78 -5.67
CA THR A 76 5.20 -3.96 -6.46
C THR A 76 6.16 -3.53 -7.56
N ILE A 77 7.29 -4.23 -7.69
CA ILE A 77 8.32 -4.05 -8.73
C ILE A 77 8.75 -5.44 -9.20
N GLU A 78 8.81 -5.63 -10.51
CA GLU A 78 9.02 -6.90 -11.20
C GLU A 78 8.04 -7.99 -10.71
N GLU A 79 6.75 -7.63 -10.63
CA GLU A 79 5.67 -8.49 -10.07
C GLU A 79 5.85 -8.94 -8.60
N GLU A 80 6.85 -8.43 -7.89
CA GLU A 80 7.13 -8.76 -6.49
C GLU A 80 6.81 -7.59 -5.56
N SER A 81 6.11 -7.88 -4.45
CA SER A 81 5.86 -6.88 -3.40
C SER A 81 7.15 -6.59 -2.64
N ARG A 82 7.58 -5.33 -2.59
CA ARG A 82 8.87 -4.92 -2.01
C ARG A 82 8.76 -4.00 -0.80
N MET A 83 7.75 -3.15 -0.75
CA MET A 83 7.62 -2.15 0.30
C MET A 83 6.17 -1.98 0.76
N ILE A 84 6.02 -1.57 2.02
CA ILE A 84 4.75 -1.28 2.66
C ILE A 84 4.83 0.11 3.28
N TYR A 85 3.86 0.97 2.96
CA TYR A 85 3.62 2.24 3.64
C TYR A 85 2.33 2.14 4.44
N ILE A 86 2.34 2.68 5.66
CA ILE A 86 1.15 2.80 6.51
C ILE A 86 0.86 4.30 6.66
N ILE A 87 -0.29 4.73 6.16
CA ILE A 87 -0.68 6.15 6.10
C ILE A 87 -1.96 6.34 6.93
N PRO A 88 -1.95 7.21 7.95
CA PRO A 88 -3.18 7.58 8.66
C PRO A 88 -4.19 8.20 7.70
N SER A 89 -5.45 7.78 7.75
CA SER A 89 -6.46 8.29 6.81
C SER A 89 -6.72 9.79 6.96
N LYS A 90 -6.46 10.37 8.14
CA LYS A 90 -6.58 11.82 8.38
C LYS A 90 -5.58 12.64 7.59
N ASP A 91 -4.40 12.11 7.31
CA ASP A 91 -3.41 12.80 6.48
C ASP A 91 -3.90 12.92 5.03
N LEU A 92 -4.86 12.09 4.63
CA LEU A 92 -5.51 12.09 3.31
C LEU A 92 -6.67 13.10 3.23
N SER A 93 -7.05 13.73 4.34
CA SER A 93 -8.12 14.73 4.36
C SER A 93 -7.74 16.00 3.59
N GLN A 94 -6.44 16.28 3.45
CA GLN A 94 -5.92 17.53 2.87
C GLN A 94 -5.84 17.52 1.33
N SER A 95 -6.01 16.38 0.65
CA SER A 95 -5.95 16.32 -0.81
C SER A 95 -7.35 16.47 -1.44
N ASP A 96 -7.52 17.32 -2.45
CA ASP A 96 -8.81 17.53 -3.14
C ASP A 96 -9.34 16.24 -3.75
N SER A 97 -10.46 15.71 -3.21
CA SER A 97 -11.30 14.58 -3.66
C SER A 97 -10.66 13.21 -4.04
N ASP A 98 -9.44 13.21 -4.56
CA ASP A 98 -8.63 12.10 -4.99
C ASP A 98 -7.30 12.14 -4.21
N ILE A 99 -6.76 10.97 -3.88
CA ILE A 99 -5.42 10.84 -3.32
C ILE A 99 -4.54 10.25 -4.42
N PHE A 100 -3.57 11.03 -4.88
CA PHE A 100 -2.55 10.58 -5.81
C PHE A 100 -1.26 10.28 -5.06
N ILE A 101 -0.97 9.01 -4.85
CA ILE A 101 0.33 8.59 -4.36
C ILE A 101 1.22 8.39 -5.58
N SER A 102 1.96 9.43 -5.93
CA SER A 102 2.99 9.36 -6.99
C SER A 102 4.34 9.10 -6.35
N ASN A 103 5.02 8.05 -6.81
CA ASN A 103 6.39 7.82 -6.42
C ASN A 103 7.31 8.49 -7.45
N ASN A 104 7.69 9.74 -7.20
CA ASN A 104 8.73 10.43 -7.98
C ASN A 104 10.12 10.04 -7.46
N VAL A 105 10.41 8.74 -7.47
CA VAL A 105 11.79 8.30 -7.45
C VAL A 105 12.33 8.54 -8.84
N SER A 106 13.12 9.60 -9.01
CA SER A 106 14.20 9.56 -9.99
C SER A 106 14.90 8.22 -9.76
N LEU A 107 14.72 7.29 -10.71
CA LEU A 107 15.35 5.96 -10.71
C LEU A 107 16.76 6.14 -10.17
N ILE A 108 17.01 5.72 -8.93
CA ILE A 108 18.34 5.88 -8.34
C ILE A 108 19.26 5.11 -9.29
N PRO A 109 20.24 5.76 -9.95
CA PRO A 109 21.03 5.13 -11.00
C PRO A 109 21.87 3.94 -10.51
N SER A 110 21.85 3.64 -9.21
CA SER A 110 22.65 2.60 -8.57
C SER A 110 22.28 1.16 -8.94
N LEU A 111 21.32 0.94 -9.86
CA LEU A 111 21.14 -0.36 -10.52
C LEU A 111 21.99 -0.53 -11.80
N PHE A 112 22.71 0.50 -12.25
CA PHE A 112 23.78 0.39 -13.25
C PHE A 112 25.12 0.78 -12.64
N GLY A 113 25.74 -0.19 -11.96
CA GLY A 113 27.05 -0.02 -11.33
C GLY A 113 27.96 -1.21 -11.52
N LYS A 114 28.38 -1.50 -12.76
CA LYS A 114 29.73 -2.03 -13.01
C LYS A 114 30.21 -1.68 -14.42
N THR A 115 30.58 -0.42 -14.62
CA THR A 115 31.66 -0.07 -15.54
C THR A 115 32.99 -0.20 -14.79
N ILE A 116 33.75 -1.22 -15.15
CA ILE A 116 35.22 -1.30 -15.07
C ILE A 116 35.56 -2.31 -16.18
N GLY A 117 36.18 -1.96 -17.30
CA GLY A 117 37.15 -0.89 -17.52
C GLY A 117 38.54 -1.39 -17.12
N GLU A 118 39.02 -2.41 -17.84
CA GLU A 118 40.45 -2.69 -18.09
C GLU A 118 40.59 -3.18 -19.53
#